data_AF-A0A963RG78-F1
#
_entry.id   AF-A0A963RG78-F1
#
_cell.length_a   1.000
_cell.length_b   1.000
_cell.length_c   1.000
_cell.angle_alpha   90.00
_cell.angle_beta   90.00
_cell.angle_gamma   90.00
#
_symmetry.space_group_name_H-M   'P 1'
#
loop_
_entity.id
_entity.type
_entity.pdbx_description
1 polymer ?
#
loop_
_entity_poly.entity_id
_entity_poly.type
_entity_poly.pdbx_seq_one_letter_code
_entity_poly.pdbx_strand_id
1 'polypeptide(L)'
;MMPSLPEPLIAMLRERIADPRRRHFGAGDQRHGSSSDPAAVEAFLTQSMPPSDGTTPDAFGMMMRQMQQWGQQMPEMFLSSDGHGGFRASTDSGEYPLAPPASEADLARLEQRIGRPLPQDLRQMFGIADGGWGPGYSFTTGHGPGLHSAAGAITELDDLGRRGPGYCGERDWPENLLPLTDMVGMASYDLDTGQIVQWDDHWYDHDKTIDQAFAVSHPSLQDFLQEWLLDG
;
A
#
# COMPACT_ATOMS: atom_id res chain seq x y z
N MET A 1 -21.58 -18.19 6.55
CA MET A 1 -21.79 -17.35 5.35
C MET A 1 -21.25 -15.98 5.72
N MET A 2 -20.21 -15.53 5.03
CA MET A 2 -19.59 -14.22 5.29
C MET A 2 -20.58 -13.11 4.92
N PRO A 3 -20.64 -12.00 5.66
CA PRO A 3 -21.50 -10.88 5.32
C PRO A 3 -21.04 -10.22 4.01
N SER A 4 -21.98 -9.66 3.26
CA SER A 4 -21.68 -8.76 2.15
C SER A 4 -21.27 -7.37 2.67
N LEU A 5 -20.43 -6.65 1.94
CA LEU A 5 -20.18 -5.23 2.20
C LEU A 5 -21.49 -4.43 2.09
N PRO A 6 -21.80 -3.54 3.04
CA PRO A 6 -22.99 -2.69 2.97
C PRO A 6 -22.94 -1.74 1.77
N GLU A 7 -24.06 -1.58 1.07
CA GLU A 7 -24.17 -0.63 -0.07
C GLU A 7 -23.74 0.80 0.27
N PRO A 8 -24.06 1.38 1.45
CA PRO A 8 -23.55 2.70 1.83
C PRO A 8 -22.02 2.76 1.87
N LEU A 9 -21.35 1.70 2.35
CA LEU A 9 -19.90 1.63 2.36
C LEU A 9 -19.35 1.58 0.93
N ILE A 10 -19.91 0.74 0.06
CA ILE A 10 -19.50 0.65 -1.35
C ILE A 10 -19.62 2.02 -2.05
N ALA A 11 -20.69 2.76 -1.78
CA ALA A 11 -20.87 4.10 -2.32
C ALA A 11 -19.79 5.07 -1.84
N MET A 12 -19.47 5.07 -0.53
CA MET A 12 -18.40 5.90 0.05
C MET A 12 -17.02 5.56 -0.52
N LEU A 13 -16.73 4.26 -0.69
CA LEU A 13 -15.48 3.79 -1.28
C LEU A 13 -15.35 4.29 -2.73
N ARG A 14 -16.40 4.11 -3.54
CA ARG A 14 -16.45 4.61 -4.93
C ARG A 14 -16.26 6.11 -5.02
N GLU A 15 -16.90 6.88 -4.14
CA GLU A 15 -16.73 8.33 -4.07
C GLU A 15 -15.28 8.70 -3.73
N ARG A 16 -14.70 8.08 -2.70
CA ARG A 16 -13.33 8.36 -2.28
C ARG A 16 -12.32 8.03 -3.37
N ILE A 17 -12.40 6.85 -3.97
CA ILE A 17 -11.46 6.43 -5.01
C ILE A 17 -11.73 7.12 -6.36
N ALA A 18 -12.82 7.86 -6.54
CA ALA A 18 -12.99 8.68 -7.73
C ALA A 18 -11.92 9.79 -7.79
N ASP A 19 -11.46 10.28 -6.63
CA ASP A 19 -10.38 11.25 -6.51
C ASP A 19 -9.01 10.54 -6.44
N PRO A 20 -8.13 10.68 -7.45
CA PRO A 20 -6.80 10.08 -7.45
C PRO A 20 -5.98 10.40 -6.19
N ARG A 21 -6.21 11.56 -5.58
CA ARG A 21 -5.48 12.02 -4.38
C ARG A 21 -5.90 11.29 -3.12
N ARG A 22 -7.07 10.65 -3.13
CA ARG A 22 -7.68 9.99 -1.96
C ARG A 22 -7.65 8.47 -2.04
N ARG A 23 -7.07 7.90 -3.10
CA ARG A 23 -7.06 6.45 -3.40
C ARG A 23 -6.16 5.64 -2.50
N HIS A 24 -5.05 6.21 -2.04
CA HIS A 24 -4.00 5.47 -1.35
C HIS A 24 -3.75 6.01 0.07
N PHE A 25 -2.95 5.27 0.83
CA PHE A 25 -2.45 5.73 2.12
C PHE A 25 -1.66 7.05 1.98
N GLY A 26 -1.83 7.98 2.93
CA GLY A 26 -1.26 9.34 2.83
C GLY A 26 -2.09 10.34 2.00
N ALA A 27 -3.37 10.06 1.78
CA ALA A 27 -4.32 10.95 1.10
C ALA A 27 -4.49 12.36 1.73
N GLY A 28 -3.96 12.56 2.94
CA GLY A 28 -3.90 13.87 3.62
C GLY A 28 -2.68 14.72 3.26
N ASP A 29 -1.75 14.21 2.44
CA ASP A 29 -0.55 14.96 2.05
C ASP A 29 -0.92 16.22 1.24
N GLN A 30 -0.53 17.39 1.74
CA GLN A 30 -0.63 18.65 1.00
C GLN A 30 0.42 18.66 -0.11
N ARG A 31 -0.01 18.70 -1.37
CA ARG A 31 0.88 18.84 -2.53
C ARG A 31 1.28 20.30 -2.73
N HIS A 32 2.56 20.52 -2.96
CA HIS A 32 3.17 21.85 -3.22
C HIS A 32 3.52 22.07 -4.69
N GLY A 33 3.30 21.07 -5.55
CA GLY A 33 3.56 21.11 -6.99
C GLY A 33 4.67 20.15 -7.41
N SER A 34 5.20 20.35 -8.61
CA SER A 34 6.38 19.65 -9.11
C SER A 34 7.45 20.64 -9.55
N SER A 35 8.72 20.25 -9.43
CA SER A 35 9.86 21.05 -9.89
C SER A 35 11.04 20.19 -10.29
N SER A 36 11.72 20.56 -11.36
CA SER A 36 13.06 20.06 -11.73
C SER A 36 14.17 21.07 -11.44
N ASP A 37 13.85 22.22 -10.82
CA ASP A 37 14.83 23.20 -10.37
C ASP A 37 15.44 22.75 -9.03
N PRO A 38 16.76 22.44 -8.97
CA PRO A 38 17.41 22.01 -7.75
C PRO A 38 17.26 22.99 -6.60
N ALA A 39 17.27 24.30 -6.87
CA ALA A 39 17.14 25.31 -5.82
C ALA A 39 15.73 25.30 -5.20
N ALA A 40 14.70 25.06 -6.00
CA ALA A 40 13.33 24.95 -5.52
C ALA A 40 13.12 23.67 -4.68
N VAL A 41 13.69 22.54 -5.13
CA VAL A 41 13.61 21.27 -4.38
C VAL A 41 14.39 21.36 -3.06
N GLU A 42 15.60 21.96 -3.08
CA GLU A 42 16.38 22.21 -1.87
C GLU A 42 15.64 23.12 -0.90
N ALA A 43 15.09 24.24 -1.38
CA ALA A 43 14.32 25.18 -0.56
C ALA A 43 13.11 24.52 0.09
N PHE A 44 12.44 23.62 -0.63
CA PHE A 44 11.34 22.84 -0.07
C PHE A 44 11.81 21.89 1.04
N LEU A 45 12.86 21.11 0.80
CA LEU A 45 13.38 20.15 1.78
C LEU A 45 14.01 20.84 3.01
N THR A 46 14.56 22.04 2.85
CA THR A 46 15.22 22.80 3.93
C THR A 46 14.27 23.63 4.79
N GLN A 47 13.11 24.06 4.26
CA GLN A 47 12.04 24.70 5.06
C GLN A 47 11.51 23.78 6.18
N SER A 48 11.79 22.50 6.06
CA SER A 48 11.20 21.40 6.80
C SER A 48 12.12 20.80 7.85
N MET A 49 13.43 20.94 7.68
CA MET A 49 14.40 20.40 8.61
C MET A 49 14.64 21.39 9.75
N PRO A 50 14.79 20.93 11.00
CA PRO A 50 15.31 21.77 12.06
C PRO A 50 16.66 22.35 11.63
N PRO A 51 17.01 23.58 12.06
CA PRO A 51 18.27 24.20 11.69
C PRO A 51 19.42 23.25 12.02
N SER A 52 20.17 22.82 11.00
CA SER A 52 21.29 21.91 11.22
C SER A 52 22.28 22.56 12.18
N ASP A 53 22.86 21.78 13.08
CA ASP A 53 23.93 22.21 13.99
C ASP A 53 25.26 22.50 13.27
N GLY A 54 25.26 22.51 11.93
CA GLY A 54 26.43 22.71 11.09
C GLY A 54 27.33 21.47 10.96
N THR A 55 26.96 20.35 11.59
CA THR A 55 27.73 19.09 11.54
C THR A 55 27.09 18.04 10.64
N THR A 56 25.81 18.18 10.31
CA THR A 56 25.09 17.25 9.44
C THR A 56 25.53 17.45 7.97
N PRO A 57 25.98 16.40 7.26
CA PRO A 57 26.32 16.50 5.86
C PRO A 57 25.13 16.98 5.03
N ASP A 58 25.35 17.95 4.14
CA ASP A 58 24.38 18.37 3.13
C ASP A 58 24.14 17.23 2.11
N ALA A 59 23.20 16.35 2.45
CA ALA A 59 22.84 15.18 1.66
C ALA A 59 22.33 15.57 0.26
N PHE A 60 21.58 16.67 0.17
CA PHE A 60 21.03 17.15 -1.10
C PHE A 60 22.15 17.67 -2.01
N GLY A 61 23.06 18.50 -1.51
CA GLY A 61 24.21 18.96 -2.29
C GLY A 61 25.18 17.84 -2.67
N MET A 62 25.32 16.79 -1.84
CA MET A 62 26.08 15.58 -2.23
C MET A 62 25.42 14.86 -3.41
N MET A 63 24.11 14.64 -3.36
CA MET A 63 23.34 14.03 -4.44
C MET A 63 23.48 14.85 -5.74
N MET A 64 23.31 16.17 -5.68
CA MET A 64 23.42 17.04 -6.85
C MET A 64 24.81 17.01 -7.50
N ARG A 65 25.89 17.00 -6.69
CA ARG A 65 27.26 16.83 -7.20
C ARG A 65 27.45 15.50 -7.90
N GLN A 66 26.90 14.43 -7.35
CA GLN A 66 26.98 13.08 -7.95
C GLN A 66 26.23 13.02 -9.29
N MET A 67 25.00 13.55 -9.36
CA MET A 67 24.23 13.62 -10.60
C MET A 67 24.98 14.41 -11.69
N GLN A 68 25.59 15.54 -11.31
CA GLN A 68 26.39 16.34 -12.23
C GLN A 68 27.62 15.59 -12.74
N GLN A 69 28.32 14.84 -11.89
CA GLN A 69 29.45 13.99 -12.30
C GLN A 69 29.04 12.91 -13.30
N TRP A 70 27.80 12.43 -13.23
CA TRP A 70 27.23 11.46 -14.17
C TRP A 70 26.58 12.11 -15.40
N GLY A 71 26.61 13.44 -15.52
CA GLY A 71 25.95 14.16 -16.62
C GLY A 71 24.42 14.05 -16.58
N GLN A 72 23.84 13.75 -15.41
CA GLN A 72 22.40 13.66 -15.20
C GLN A 72 21.83 15.03 -14.83
N GLN A 73 20.59 15.28 -15.27
CA GLN A 73 19.79 16.41 -14.84
C GLN A 73 18.83 15.97 -13.72
N MET A 74 18.40 16.93 -12.90
CA MET A 74 17.40 16.65 -11.88
C MET A 74 16.09 16.23 -12.55
N PRO A 75 15.50 15.09 -12.16
CA PRO A 75 14.18 14.73 -12.65
C PRO A 75 13.14 15.70 -12.09
N GLU A 76 11.96 15.69 -12.69
CA GLU A 76 10.81 16.36 -12.09
C GLU A 76 10.48 15.69 -10.75
N MET A 77 10.48 16.48 -9.69
CA MET A 77 10.15 16.06 -8.33
C MET A 77 8.79 16.61 -7.94
N PHE A 78 7.86 15.75 -7.56
CA PHE A 78 6.61 16.08 -6.90
C PHE A 78 6.85 16.27 -5.40
N LEU A 79 6.41 17.42 -4.90
CA LEU A 79 6.69 17.87 -3.53
C LEU A 79 5.40 17.81 -2.71
N SER A 80 5.43 17.13 -1.56
CA SER A 80 4.29 17.04 -0.64
C SER A 80 4.70 17.11 0.83
N SER A 81 3.76 17.46 1.70
CA SER A 81 3.93 17.44 3.15
C SER A 81 2.72 16.82 3.84
N ASP A 82 2.93 16.09 4.92
CA ASP A 82 1.84 15.54 5.74
C ASP A 82 1.42 16.50 6.86
N GLY A 83 0.29 16.20 7.53
CA GLY A 83 -0.23 16.98 8.66
C GLY A 83 0.62 16.94 9.93
N HIS A 84 1.67 16.12 9.96
CA HIS A 84 2.61 15.96 11.07
C HIS A 84 3.96 16.66 10.82
N GLY A 85 4.08 17.42 9.73
CA GLY A 85 5.31 18.12 9.36
C GLY A 85 6.35 17.19 8.73
N GLY A 86 5.96 16.01 8.25
CA GLY A 86 6.75 15.21 7.33
C GLY A 86 6.71 15.81 5.92
N PHE A 87 7.80 15.69 5.19
CA PHE A 87 7.94 16.23 3.83
C PHE A 87 8.51 15.16 2.91
N ARG A 88 8.02 15.15 1.66
CA ARG A 88 8.36 14.16 0.65
C ARG A 88 8.66 14.85 -0.67
N ALA A 89 9.72 14.38 -1.32
CA ALA A 89 10.01 14.67 -2.71
C ALA A 89 10.06 13.33 -3.44
N SER A 90 9.18 13.14 -4.42
CA SER A 90 9.05 11.90 -5.19
C SER A 90 9.16 12.19 -6.67
N THR A 91 9.73 11.29 -7.47
CA THR A 91 9.63 11.37 -8.93
C THR A 91 8.27 10.90 -9.46
N ASP A 92 7.39 10.46 -8.56
CA ASP A 92 6.06 9.97 -8.87
C ASP A 92 4.99 11.00 -8.48
N SER A 93 4.09 11.32 -9.41
CA SER A 93 2.98 12.24 -9.20
C SER A 93 1.94 11.71 -8.23
N GLY A 94 1.92 10.38 -8.02
CA GLY A 94 0.87 9.69 -7.28
C GLY A 94 -0.49 9.73 -7.99
N GLU A 95 -0.55 10.19 -9.25
CA GLU A 95 -1.79 10.23 -10.03
C GLU A 95 -1.90 8.98 -10.90
N TYR A 96 -2.17 7.85 -10.27
CA TYR A 96 -2.38 6.60 -10.99
C TYR A 96 -3.83 6.46 -11.44
N PRO A 97 -4.09 5.93 -12.64
CA PRO A 97 -5.44 5.59 -13.06
C PRO A 97 -6.00 4.50 -12.13
N LEU A 98 -7.29 4.62 -11.78
CA LEU A 98 -7.96 3.56 -11.03
C LEU A 98 -8.03 2.30 -11.90
N ALA A 99 -7.68 1.15 -11.34
CA ALA A 99 -7.85 -0.13 -12.01
C ALA A 99 -9.34 -0.36 -12.35
N PRO A 100 -9.68 -0.94 -13.51
CA PRO A 100 -11.05 -1.39 -13.72
C PRO A 100 -11.42 -2.45 -12.67
N PRO A 101 -12.72 -2.68 -12.41
CA PRO A 101 -13.15 -3.83 -11.62
C PRO A 101 -12.56 -5.14 -12.14
N ALA A 102 -12.24 -6.08 -11.23
CA ALA A 102 -11.69 -7.36 -11.61
C ALA A 102 -12.68 -8.11 -12.52
N SER A 103 -12.17 -8.76 -13.55
CA SER A 103 -13.02 -9.58 -14.42
C SER A 103 -13.39 -10.90 -13.72
N GLU A 104 -14.51 -11.51 -14.13
CA GLU A 104 -14.87 -12.85 -13.66
C GLU A 104 -13.76 -13.89 -13.93
N ALA A 105 -12.97 -13.71 -14.98
CA ALA A 105 -11.84 -14.59 -15.28
C ALA A 105 -10.69 -14.41 -14.27
N ASP A 106 -10.44 -13.19 -13.80
CA ASP A 106 -9.41 -12.92 -12.80
C ASP A 106 -9.84 -13.45 -11.42
N LEU A 107 -11.10 -13.24 -11.05
CA LEU A 107 -11.67 -13.82 -9.83
C LEU A 107 -11.64 -15.35 -9.87
N ALA A 108 -12.00 -15.96 -11.00
CA ALA A 108 -11.96 -17.42 -11.14
C ALA A 108 -10.53 -17.98 -11.03
N ARG A 109 -9.51 -17.26 -11.52
CA ARG A 109 -8.09 -17.65 -11.34
C ARG A 109 -7.68 -17.57 -9.88
N LEU A 110 -8.10 -16.53 -9.17
CA LEU A 110 -7.82 -16.39 -7.74
C LEU A 110 -8.51 -17.50 -6.94
N GLU A 111 -9.79 -17.78 -7.22
CA GLU A 111 -10.56 -18.90 -6.64
C GLU A 111 -9.89 -20.25 -6.88
N GLN A 112 -9.40 -20.48 -8.11
CA GLN A 112 -8.65 -21.68 -8.45
C GLN A 112 -7.35 -21.76 -7.63
N ARG A 113 -6.66 -20.65 -7.43
CA ARG A 113 -5.40 -20.59 -6.67
C ARG A 113 -5.59 -20.85 -5.17
N ILE A 114 -6.66 -20.35 -4.58
CA ILE A 114 -6.98 -20.59 -3.15
C ILE A 114 -7.73 -21.92 -2.94
N GLY A 115 -8.18 -22.57 -4.02
CA GLY A 115 -8.87 -23.86 -3.98
C GLY A 115 -10.32 -23.81 -3.48
N ARG A 116 -10.94 -22.63 -3.43
CA ARG A 116 -12.32 -22.41 -2.96
C ARG A 116 -12.93 -21.14 -3.54
N PRO A 117 -14.28 -20.99 -3.52
CA PRO A 117 -14.93 -19.75 -3.92
C PRO A 117 -14.56 -18.56 -3.03
N LEU A 118 -14.49 -17.37 -3.61
CA LEU A 118 -14.25 -16.13 -2.89
C LEU A 118 -15.48 -15.75 -2.07
N PRO A 119 -15.30 -15.32 -0.81
CA PRO A 119 -16.31 -14.63 -0.01
C PRO A 119 -16.95 -13.44 -0.75
N GLN A 120 -18.22 -13.19 -0.47
CA GLN A 120 -19.02 -12.18 -1.20
C GLN A 120 -18.48 -10.76 -1.04
N ASP A 121 -18.03 -10.39 0.16
CA ASP A 121 -17.37 -9.12 0.47
C ASP A 121 -16.07 -8.91 -0.32
N LEU A 122 -15.23 -9.94 -0.45
CA LEU A 122 -14.03 -9.89 -1.29
C LEU A 122 -14.40 -9.70 -2.77
N ARG A 123 -15.40 -10.42 -3.29
CA ARG A 123 -15.88 -10.21 -4.67
C ARG A 123 -16.42 -8.80 -4.88
N GLN A 124 -17.13 -8.24 -3.90
CA GLN A 124 -17.62 -6.86 -3.95
C GLN A 124 -16.45 -5.85 -3.93
N MET A 125 -15.42 -6.07 -3.12
CA MET A 125 -14.22 -5.24 -3.08
C MET A 125 -13.50 -5.22 -4.43
N PHE A 126 -13.20 -6.39 -5.01
CA PHE A 126 -12.60 -6.47 -6.35
C PHE A 126 -13.52 -5.93 -7.46
N GLY A 127 -14.85 -5.96 -7.24
CA GLY A 127 -15.85 -5.35 -8.11
C GLY A 127 -15.91 -3.82 -8.04
N ILE A 128 -15.26 -3.19 -7.07
CA ILE A 128 -15.09 -1.73 -7.02
C ILE A 128 -13.94 -1.31 -7.94
N ALA A 129 -12.76 -1.91 -7.75
CA ALA A 129 -11.58 -1.78 -8.59
C ALA A 129 -10.58 -2.90 -8.25
N ASP A 130 -9.83 -3.38 -9.24
CA ASP A 130 -8.87 -4.48 -9.11
C ASP A 130 -7.51 -4.01 -8.55
N GLY A 131 -7.51 -3.60 -7.27
CA GLY A 131 -6.31 -3.12 -6.56
C GLY A 131 -5.90 -1.68 -6.89
N GLY A 132 -4.80 -1.22 -6.28
CA GLY A 132 -4.28 0.14 -6.46
C GLY A 132 -5.09 1.22 -5.74
N TRP A 133 -5.84 0.83 -4.72
CA TRP A 133 -6.60 1.72 -3.86
C TRP A 133 -6.76 1.10 -2.47
N GLY A 134 -7.16 1.89 -1.47
CA GLY A 134 -7.46 1.39 -0.14
C GLY A 134 -6.29 1.49 0.84
N PRO A 135 -6.40 0.81 1.99
CA PRO A 135 -5.31 0.72 2.96
C PRO A 135 -4.14 -0.08 2.39
N GLY A 136 -2.92 0.30 2.78
CA GLY A 136 -1.67 -0.40 2.42
C GLY A 136 -0.87 0.25 1.29
N TYR A 137 0.27 -0.38 0.97
CA TYR A 137 1.25 0.10 -0.01
C TYR A 137 1.63 -0.93 -1.07
N SER A 138 0.71 -1.83 -1.41
CA SER A 138 0.97 -2.81 -2.46
C SER A 138 0.93 -2.20 -3.82
N PHE A 139 2.01 -2.42 -4.57
CA PHE A 139 2.13 -1.88 -5.91
C PHE A 139 1.34 -2.73 -6.90
N THR A 140 0.18 -2.22 -7.30
CA THR A 140 -0.50 -2.75 -8.47
C THR A 140 0.12 -2.13 -9.72
N THR A 141 0.65 -2.95 -10.62
CA THR A 141 1.34 -2.46 -11.83
C THR A 141 0.44 -1.50 -12.61
N GLY A 142 0.88 -0.25 -12.75
CA GLY A 142 0.15 0.81 -13.45
C GLY A 142 -0.99 1.48 -12.67
N HIS A 143 -1.27 1.08 -11.43
CA HIS A 143 -2.47 1.50 -10.67
C HIS A 143 -2.20 2.03 -9.26
N GLY A 144 -0.94 2.27 -8.90
CA GLY A 144 -0.57 2.93 -7.64
C GLY A 144 -0.57 2.00 -6.42
N PRO A 145 -0.20 2.53 -5.24
CA PRO A 145 -0.17 1.77 -4.00
C PRO A 145 -1.58 1.56 -3.42
N GLY A 146 -1.81 0.42 -2.77
CA GLY A 146 -3.04 0.13 -2.04
C GLY A 146 -3.22 -1.36 -1.81
N LEU A 147 -4.45 -1.85 -1.95
CA LEU A 147 -4.78 -3.27 -2.00
C LEU A 147 -4.19 -3.93 -3.24
N HIS A 148 -3.84 -5.22 -3.14
CA HIS A 148 -3.48 -6.03 -4.30
C HIS A 148 -4.64 -6.16 -5.29
N SER A 149 -4.31 -6.25 -6.58
CA SER A 149 -5.20 -6.83 -7.57
C SER A 149 -5.36 -8.33 -7.36
N ALA A 150 -6.35 -8.96 -7.99
CA ALA A 150 -6.52 -10.41 -7.96
C ALA A 150 -5.25 -11.14 -8.46
N ALA A 151 -4.62 -10.63 -9.52
CA ALA A 151 -3.35 -11.15 -10.03
C ALA A 151 -2.17 -10.88 -9.08
N GLY A 152 -2.15 -9.72 -8.42
CA GLY A 152 -1.18 -9.38 -7.40
C GLY A 152 -1.25 -10.34 -6.22
N ALA A 153 -2.45 -10.61 -5.71
CA ALA A 153 -2.67 -11.55 -4.61
C ALA A 153 -2.25 -12.98 -4.96
N ILE A 154 -2.45 -13.43 -6.21
CA ILE A 154 -1.93 -14.73 -6.68
C ILE A 154 -0.39 -14.75 -6.63
N THR A 155 0.24 -13.69 -7.15
CA THR A 155 1.70 -13.58 -7.18
C THR A 155 2.29 -13.61 -5.77
N GLU A 156 1.65 -12.88 -4.86
CA GLU A 156 2.05 -12.83 -3.45
C GLU A 156 1.82 -14.18 -2.76
N LEU A 157 0.69 -14.86 -3.00
CA LEU A 157 0.46 -16.21 -2.50
C LEU A 157 1.48 -17.23 -3.00
N ASP A 158 1.91 -17.14 -4.27
CA ASP A 158 2.94 -18.02 -4.83
C ASP A 158 4.29 -17.77 -4.18
N ASP A 159 4.60 -16.51 -3.90
CA ASP A 159 5.85 -16.14 -3.28
C ASP A 159 5.90 -16.50 -1.78
N LEU A 160 4.83 -16.21 -1.03
CA LEU A 160 4.66 -16.60 0.37
C LEU A 160 4.57 -18.12 0.52
N GLY A 161 3.95 -18.83 -0.43
CA GLY A 161 3.94 -20.29 -0.45
C GLY A 161 5.34 -20.89 -0.63
N ARG A 162 6.26 -20.17 -1.28
CA ARG A 162 7.65 -20.59 -1.46
C ARG A 162 8.55 -20.19 -0.29
N ARG A 163 8.34 -19.00 0.27
CA ARG A 163 9.26 -18.38 1.23
C ARG A 163 8.72 -18.29 2.67
N GLY A 164 7.45 -18.58 2.91
CA GLY A 164 6.84 -18.39 4.21
C GLY A 164 6.70 -16.91 4.62
N PRO A 165 6.16 -16.63 5.81
CA PRO A 165 5.81 -15.27 6.25
C PRO A 165 7.01 -14.37 6.57
N GLY A 166 8.14 -14.96 6.97
CA GLY A 166 9.41 -14.22 7.19
C GLY A 166 10.34 -14.26 5.97
N TYR A 167 9.84 -14.71 4.82
CA TYR A 167 10.60 -14.82 3.57
C TYR A 167 11.86 -15.71 3.58
N CYS A 168 12.05 -16.51 4.64
CA CYS A 168 13.22 -17.36 4.86
C CYS A 168 12.92 -18.88 4.75
N GLY A 169 11.68 -19.27 4.46
CA GLY A 169 11.23 -20.65 4.31
C GLY A 169 11.04 -21.39 5.63
N GLU A 170 10.94 -20.67 6.76
CA GLU A 170 10.90 -21.24 8.10
C GLU A 170 9.55 -21.91 8.44
N ARG A 171 8.49 -21.50 7.76
CA ARG A 171 7.13 -22.04 7.92
C ARG A 171 6.33 -21.83 6.65
N ASP A 172 5.43 -22.76 6.37
CA ASP A 172 4.45 -22.60 5.30
C ASP A 172 3.50 -21.42 5.58
N TRP A 173 3.10 -20.72 4.52
CA TRP A 173 2.06 -19.71 4.61
C TRP A 173 0.71 -20.36 4.97
N PRO A 174 -0.08 -19.80 5.91
CA PRO A 174 -1.38 -20.36 6.26
C PRO A 174 -2.35 -20.39 5.07
N GLU A 175 -2.90 -21.57 4.75
CA GLU A 175 -3.74 -21.78 3.56
C GLU A 175 -5.05 -20.96 3.55
N ASN A 176 -5.51 -20.54 4.73
CA ASN A 176 -6.72 -19.71 4.88
C ASN A 176 -6.44 -18.21 4.77
N LEU A 177 -5.19 -17.75 4.67
CA LEU A 177 -4.87 -16.33 4.58
C LEU A 177 -4.63 -15.90 3.13
N LEU A 178 -5.43 -14.94 2.67
CA LEU A 178 -5.27 -14.27 1.39
C LEU A 178 -4.60 -12.90 1.62
N PRO A 179 -3.36 -12.65 1.16
CA PRO A 179 -2.73 -11.34 1.28
C PRO A 179 -3.55 -10.28 0.52
N LEU A 180 -3.89 -9.20 1.22
CA LEU A 180 -4.55 -8.03 0.66
C LEU A 180 -3.58 -6.88 0.46
N THR A 181 -2.53 -6.77 1.29
CA THR A 181 -1.52 -5.72 1.18
C THR A 181 -0.08 -6.22 1.35
N ASP A 182 0.89 -5.50 0.79
CA ASP A 182 2.33 -5.71 1.01
C ASP A 182 3.05 -4.49 1.63
N MET A 183 4.29 -4.72 2.09
CA MET A 183 5.30 -3.77 2.63
C MET A 183 4.95 -2.93 3.86
N VAL A 184 3.84 -2.18 3.84
CA VAL A 184 3.46 -1.27 4.93
C VAL A 184 2.00 -1.51 5.29
N GLY A 185 1.78 -1.96 6.52
CA GLY A 185 0.46 -2.40 6.98
C GLY A 185 0.03 -3.70 6.30
N MET A 186 0.96 -4.66 6.26
CA MET A 186 0.75 -6.02 5.73
C MET A 186 -0.46 -6.66 6.38
N ALA A 187 -1.49 -6.89 5.58
CA ALA A 187 -2.80 -7.36 6.00
C ALA A 187 -3.29 -8.47 5.07
N SER A 188 -3.80 -9.52 5.67
CA SER A 188 -4.38 -10.67 4.99
C SER A 188 -5.82 -10.86 5.41
N TYR A 189 -6.64 -11.32 4.49
CA TYR A 189 -8.01 -11.74 4.74
C TYR A 189 -8.03 -13.20 5.15
N ASP A 190 -8.62 -13.51 6.29
CA ASP A 190 -8.88 -14.89 6.71
C ASP A 190 -10.14 -15.43 6.03
N LEU A 191 -9.95 -16.35 5.10
CA LEU A 191 -11.00 -16.98 4.29
C LEU A 191 -11.99 -17.82 5.09
N ASP A 192 -11.66 -18.20 6.33
CA ASP A 192 -12.55 -18.99 7.19
C ASP A 192 -13.42 -18.09 8.09
N THR A 193 -12.88 -16.95 8.55
CA THR A 193 -13.53 -16.10 9.57
C THR A 193 -13.99 -14.74 9.06
N GLY A 194 -13.40 -14.24 7.97
CA GLY A 194 -13.63 -12.90 7.42
C GLY A 194 -12.83 -11.79 8.10
N GLN A 195 -12.00 -12.15 9.07
CA GLN A 195 -11.16 -11.23 9.82
C GLN A 195 -9.98 -10.74 8.98
N ILE A 196 -9.45 -9.57 9.34
CA ILE A 196 -8.20 -9.07 8.78
C ILE A 196 -7.06 -9.37 9.76
N VAL A 197 -6.11 -10.18 9.31
CA VAL A 197 -4.93 -10.57 10.04
C VAL A 197 -3.75 -9.76 9.54
N GLN A 198 -3.16 -8.94 10.40
CA GLN A 198 -1.86 -8.35 10.12
C GLN A 198 -0.77 -9.39 10.35
N TRP A 199 0.27 -9.34 9.54
CA TRP A 199 1.48 -10.10 9.80
C TRP A 199 2.72 -9.22 9.83
N ASP A 200 3.64 -9.56 10.72
CA ASP A 200 4.93 -8.92 10.90
C ASP A 200 5.98 -9.78 10.21
N ASP A 201 6.46 -9.37 9.03
CA ASP A 201 7.52 -10.06 8.29
C ASP A 201 8.91 -9.90 8.93
N HIS A 202 9.05 -8.95 9.87
CA HIS A 202 10.25 -8.69 10.67
C HIS A 202 10.09 -9.18 12.12
N TRP A 203 9.21 -10.16 12.36
CA TRP A 203 8.91 -10.67 13.70
C TRP A 203 10.16 -11.09 14.50
N TYR A 204 11.21 -11.55 13.80
CA TYR A 204 12.49 -11.94 14.39
C TYR A 204 13.27 -10.76 14.99
N ASP A 205 13.10 -9.54 14.47
CA ASP A 205 13.71 -8.32 15.00
C ASP A 205 12.96 -7.77 16.23
N HIS A 206 11.75 -8.29 16.50
CA HIS A 206 10.86 -7.83 17.56
C HIS A 206 10.74 -8.82 18.75
N ASP A 207 11.66 -9.79 18.85
CA ASP A 207 11.62 -10.86 19.86
C ASP A 207 10.30 -11.64 19.89
N LYS A 208 9.59 -11.71 18.75
CA LYS A 208 8.35 -12.47 18.61
C LYS A 208 8.65 -13.90 18.18
N THR A 209 7.73 -14.82 18.47
CA THR A 209 7.67 -16.10 17.78
C THR A 209 6.91 -15.95 16.46
N ILE A 210 7.09 -16.90 15.55
CA ILE A 210 6.34 -16.92 14.29
C ILE A 210 4.81 -17.01 14.48
N ASP A 211 4.32 -17.57 15.59
CA ASP A 211 2.89 -17.55 15.91
C ASP A 211 2.43 -16.14 16.34
N GLN A 212 3.31 -15.38 17.01
CA GLN A 212 3.07 -14.00 17.39
C GLN A 212 3.25 -13.01 16.23
N ALA A 213 3.78 -13.48 15.10
CA ALA A 213 3.90 -12.68 13.88
C ALA A 213 2.52 -12.34 13.30
N PHE A 214 1.48 -13.13 13.58
CA PHE A 214 0.13 -12.92 13.09
C PHE A 214 -0.78 -12.38 14.19
N ALA A 215 -1.50 -11.30 13.90
CA ALA A 215 -2.45 -10.71 14.83
C ALA A 215 -3.73 -10.30 14.10
N VAL A 216 -4.89 -10.62 14.68
CA VAL A 216 -6.16 -10.07 14.20
C VAL A 216 -6.15 -8.57 14.44
N SER A 217 -6.22 -7.81 13.35
CA SER A 217 -6.26 -6.35 13.37
C SER A 217 -7.70 -5.83 13.33
N HIS A 218 -8.55 -6.44 12.49
CA HIS A 218 -9.94 -6.04 12.33
C HIS A 218 -10.86 -7.25 12.35
N PRO A 219 -12.08 -7.11 12.92
CA PRO A 219 -13.03 -8.21 12.97
C PRO A 219 -13.65 -8.53 11.62
N SER A 220 -13.57 -7.63 10.63
CA SER A 220 -14.05 -7.87 9.27
C SER A 220 -13.33 -6.99 8.22
N LEU A 221 -13.44 -7.37 6.94
CA LEU A 221 -13.06 -6.51 5.82
C LEU A 221 -13.83 -5.18 5.78
N GLN A 222 -15.10 -5.19 6.22
CA GLN A 222 -15.88 -3.97 6.34
C GLN A 222 -15.20 -2.99 7.31
N ASP A 223 -14.84 -3.45 8.51
CA ASP A 223 -14.24 -2.60 9.54
C ASP A 223 -12.90 -2.03 9.07
N PHE A 224 -12.09 -2.85 8.40
CA PHE A 224 -10.81 -2.44 7.83
C PHE A 224 -10.95 -1.33 6.77
N LEU A 225 -11.92 -1.48 5.86
CA LEU A 225 -12.20 -0.45 4.85
C LEU A 225 -12.84 0.81 5.46
N GLN A 226 -13.65 0.66 6.53
CA GLN A 226 -14.25 1.79 7.24
C GLN A 226 -13.21 2.62 8.00
N GLU A 227 -12.27 1.98 8.69
CA GLU A 227 -11.16 2.68 9.36
C GLU A 227 -10.35 3.50 8.36
N TRP A 228 -9.98 2.90 7.22
CA TRP A 228 -9.30 3.62 6.15
C TRP A 228 -10.08 4.84 5.61
N LEU A 229 -11.41 4.75 5.55
CA LEU A 229 -12.25 5.89 5.15
C LEU A 229 -12.22 7.02 6.19
N LEU A 230 -12.08 6.70 7.47
CA LEU A 230 -12.07 7.66 8.59
C LEU A 230 -10.70 8.30 8.82
N ASP A 231 -9.61 7.57 8.54
CA ASP A 231 -8.22 8.06 8.66
C ASP A 231 -7.78 9.00 7.50
N GLY A 232 -8.76 9.57 6.78
CA GLY A 232 -8.54 10.46 5.63
C GLY A 232 -8.34 11.92 5.99
#